data_AF-A0A432NEB1-F1
#
_entry.id   AF-A0A432NEB1-F1
#
_cell.length_a   1.000
_cell.length_b   1.000
_cell.length_c   1.000
_cell.angle_alpha   90.00
_cell.angle_beta   90.00
_cell.angle_gamma   90.00
#
_symmetry.space_group_name_H-M   'P 1'
#
loop_
_entity.id
_entity.type
_entity.pdbx_description
1 polymer ?
#
loop_
_entity_poly.entity_id
_entity_poly.type
_entity_poly.pdbx_seq_one_letter_code
_entity_poly.pdbx_strand_id
1 'polypeptide(L)'
;MALTDDINLLAQLPLFKDMNEDQLRLIAFGADRRMIAAGQMLFRQGSPAESAYVILSGSLELSATSSDGMQRTEGVAGPGTLVSELALVTLVERKFTAIAREDTSIIRITRALFHRLIEEYPDAARLIENRIRDNLAELAAKAASQFYRFS
;
A
#
# COMPACT_ATOMS: atom_id res chain seq x y z
N MET A 1 12.60 -19.39 -6.15
CA MET A 1 13.39 -18.16 -5.96
C MET A 1 12.45 -16.97 -5.86
N ALA A 2 11.76 -16.54 -6.93
CA ALA A 2 10.83 -15.40 -6.87
C ALA A 2 9.79 -15.43 -5.73
N LEU A 3 9.12 -16.57 -5.48
CA LEU A 3 8.13 -16.68 -4.41
C LEU A 3 8.72 -16.46 -3.00
N THR A 4 9.91 -17.01 -2.73
CA THR A 4 10.58 -16.83 -1.44
C THR A 4 11.02 -15.38 -1.26
N ASP A 5 11.47 -14.74 -2.33
CA ASP A 5 11.83 -13.32 -2.33
C ASP A 5 10.60 -12.44 -2.07
N ASP A 6 9.47 -12.77 -2.70
CA ASP A 6 8.19 -12.06 -2.52
C ASP A 6 7.70 -12.21 -1.06
N ILE A 7 7.77 -13.41 -0.47
CA ILE A 7 7.43 -13.64 0.94
C ILE A 7 8.33 -12.81 1.87
N ASN A 8 9.64 -12.83 1.65
CA ASN A 8 10.60 -12.07 2.44
C ASN A 8 10.36 -10.57 2.35
N LEU A 9 9.99 -10.06 1.17
CA LEU A 9 9.66 -8.66 0.99
C LEU A 9 8.34 -8.29 1.70
N LEU A 10 7.30 -9.12 1.54
CA LEU A 10 6.03 -8.91 2.22
C LEU A 10 6.21 -8.89 3.75
N ALA A 11 7.02 -9.79 4.30
CA ALA A 11 7.34 -9.84 5.73
C ALA A 11 8.00 -8.54 6.27
N GLN A 12 8.64 -7.74 5.42
CA GLN A 12 9.24 -6.47 5.83
C GLN A 12 8.22 -5.32 5.83
N LEU A 13 7.07 -5.47 5.20
CA LEU A 13 6.09 -4.42 5.10
C LEU A 13 5.36 -4.23 6.44
N PRO A 14 5.18 -2.98 6.90
CA PRO A 14 4.54 -2.72 8.20
C PRO A 14 3.13 -3.29 8.36
N LEU A 15 2.41 -3.54 7.26
CA LEU A 15 1.08 -4.14 7.27
C LEU A 15 1.10 -5.67 7.46
N PHE A 16 2.18 -6.35 7.05
CA PHE A 16 2.27 -7.81 7.05
C PHE A 16 3.37 -8.37 7.97
N LYS A 17 4.14 -7.51 8.66
CA LYS A 17 5.29 -7.89 9.47
C LYS A 17 5.03 -8.93 10.57
N ASP A 18 3.81 -8.99 11.09
CA ASP A 18 3.43 -9.90 12.17
C ASP A 18 2.73 -11.17 11.65
N MET A 19 2.59 -11.30 10.32
CA MET A 19 2.00 -12.47 9.69
C MET A 19 3.00 -13.64 9.66
N ASN A 20 2.47 -14.86 9.81
CA ASN A 20 3.27 -16.07 9.69
C ASN A 20 3.55 -16.43 8.21
N GLU A 21 4.42 -17.41 7.99
CA GLU A 21 4.85 -17.78 6.64
C GLU A 21 3.69 -18.28 5.75
N ASP A 22 2.73 -19.04 6.30
CA ASP A 22 1.59 -19.56 5.54
C ASP A 22 0.65 -18.44 5.07
N GLN A 23 0.42 -17.45 5.93
CA GLN A 23 -0.34 -16.24 5.60
C GLN A 23 0.35 -15.44 4.49
N LEU A 24 1.66 -15.23 4.60
CA LEU A 24 2.43 -14.52 3.58
C LEU A 24 2.49 -15.29 2.25
N ARG A 25 2.58 -16.62 2.31
CA ARG A 25 2.50 -17.50 1.13
C ARG A 25 1.19 -17.32 0.40
N LEU A 26 0.05 -17.27 1.10
CA LEU A 26 -1.25 -17.06 0.46
C LEU A 26 -1.28 -15.75 -0.33
N ILE A 27 -0.80 -14.65 0.25
CA ILE A 27 -0.72 -13.37 -0.44
C ILE A 27 0.22 -13.47 -1.64
N ALA A 28 1.44 -14.00 -1.45
CA ALA A 28 2.44 -14.08 -2.50
C ALA A 28 1.98 -14.93 -3.69
N PHE A 29 1.23 -16.02 -3.44
CA PHE A 29 0.63 -16.85 -4.49
C PHE A 29 -0.54 -16.20 -5.21
N GLY A 30 -1.40 -15.49 -4.48
CA GLY A 30 -2.61 -14.89 -5.05
C GLY A 30 -2.40 -13.52 -5.70
N ALA A 31 -1.25 -12.89 -5.47
CA ALA A 31 -0.96 -11.55 -5.96
C ALA A 31 -0.42 -11.56 -7.40
N ASP A 32 -0.75 -10.51 -8.16
CA ASP A 32 -0.27 -10.39 -9.54
C ASP A 32 1.04 -9.61 -9.60
N ARG A 33 2.09 -10.19 -10.18
CA ARG A 33 3.28 -9.42 -10.54
C ARG A 33 3.06 -8.67 -11.85
N ARG A 34 3.43 -7.39 -11.90
CA ARG A 34 3.29 -6.54 -13.09
C ARG A 34 4.54 -5.71 -13.34
N MET A 35 4.81 -5.47 -14.62
CA MET A 35 5.82 -4.51 -15.08
C MET A 35 5.10 -3.27 -15.61
N ILE A 36 5.56 -2.10 -15.18
CA ILE A 36 5.06 -0.80 -15.62
C ILE A 36 6.25 -0.09 -16.29
N ALA A 37 6.13 0.22 -17.58
CA ALA A 37 7.21 0.86 -18.30
C ALA A 37 7.40 2.31 -17.86
N ALA A 38 8.61 2.84 -18.02
CA ALA A 38 8.91 4.25 -17.72
C ALA A 38 7.90 5.20 -18.40
N GLY A 39 7.39 6.18 -17.64
CA GLY A 39 6.37 7.14 -18.06
C GLY A 39 4.93 6.61 -18.06
N GLN A 40 4.69 5.31 -17.83
CA GLN A 40 3.34 4.77 -17.77
C GLN A 40 2.67 5.04 -16.42
N MET A 41 1.38 5.33 -16.49
CA MET A 41 0.53 5.53 -15.32
C MET A 41 0.04 4.18 -14.78
N LEU A 42 0.23 3.97 -13.48
CA LEU A 42 -0.32 2.80 -12.77
C LEU A 42 -1.79 3.02 -12.39
N PHE A 43 -2.12 4.19 -11.85
CA PHE A 43 -3.49 4.60 -11.54
C PHE A 43 -3.62 6.12 -11.49
N ARG A 44 -4.85 6.60 -11.58
CA ARG A 44 -5.19 8.03 -11.55
C ARG A 44 -5.88 8.41 -10.25
N GLN A 45 -5.59 9.60 -9.73
CA GLN A 45 -6.34 10.20 -8.62
C GLN A 45 -7.85 10.20 -8.90
N GLY A 46 -8.65 9.97 -7.87
CA GLY A 46 -10.12 9.94 -7.93
C GLY A 46 -10.70 8.64 -8.50
N SER A 47 -9.88 7.75 -9.07
CA SER A 47 -10.39 6.44 -9.50
C SER A 47 -10.67 5.53 -8.28
N PRO A 48 -11.63 4.60 -8.38
CA PRO A 48 -11.84 3.59 -7.34
C PRO A 48 -10.58 2.78 -7.04
N ALA A 49 -10.27 2.57 -5.76
CA ALA A 49 -9.12 1.78 -5.34
C ALA A 49 -9.57 0.43 -4.79
N GLU A 50 -9.25 -0.64 -5.52
CA GLU A 50 -9.57 -2.03 -5.14
C GLU A 50 -8.32 -2.90 -4.97
N SER A 51 -7.15 -2.27 -4.96
CA SER A 51 -5.86 -2.97 -4.81
C SER A 51 -4.77 -2.04 -4.29
N ALA A 52 -3.87 -2.61 -3.51
CA ALA A 52 -2.60 -2.01 -3.13
C ALA A 52 -1.45 -2.58 -3.97
N TYR A 53 -0.32 -1.88 -3.96
CA TYR A 53 0.84 -2.24 -4.77
C TYR A 53 2.13 -2.18 -3.96
N VAL A 54 2.91 -3.26 -4.00
CA VAL A 54 4.27 -3.30 -3.46
C VAL A 54 5.25 -3.06 -4.59
N ILE A 55 6.19 -2.13 -4.41
CA ILE A 55 7.24 -1.88 -5.40
C ILE A 55 8.39 -2.85 -5.16
N LEU A 56 8.76 -3.62 -6.19
CA LEU A 56 9.89 -4.58 -6.14
C LEU A 56 11.19 -3.95 -6.63
N SER A 57 11.10 -3.18 -7.71
CA SER A 57 12.22 -2.48 -8.35
C SER A 57 11.69 -1.25 -9.10
N GLY A 58 12.54 -0.27 -9.34
CA GLY A 58 12.16 0.99 -9.96
C GLY A 58 11.48 1.95 -8.98
N SER A 59 10.69 2.90 -9.50
CA SER A 59 10.06 3.93 -8.67
C SER A 59 8.81 4.54 -9.30
N LEU A 60 7.86 4.91 -8.44
CA LEU A 60 6.62 5.60 -8.81
C LEU A 60 6.63 7.03 -8.27
N GLU A 61 6.43 8.01 -9.13
CA GLU A 61 6.09 9.36 -8.72
C GLU A 61 4.60 9.42 -8.35
N LEU A 62 4.30 9.97 -7.17
CA LEU A 62 2.96 10.20 -6.67
C LEU A 62 2.65 11.70 -6.76
N SER A 63 1.59 12.05 -7.48
CA SER A 63 1.13 13.44 -7.61
C SER A 63 -0.34 13.60 -7.29
N ALA A 64 -0.73 14.75 -6.76
CA ALA A 64 -2.11 15.13 -6.53
C ALA A 64 -2.44 16.42 -7.26
N THR A 65 -3.63 16.50 -7.83
CA THR A 65 -4.24 17.70 -8.35
C THR A 65 -5.10 18.32 -7.26
N SER A 66 -4.79 19.57 -6.93
CA SER A 66 -5.56 20.39 -5.98
C SER A 66 -6.86 20.91 -6.61
N SER A 67 -7.77 21.45 -5.80
CA SER A 67 -9.08 21.96 -6.25
C SER A 67 -8.98 23.12 -7.25
N ASP A 68 -7.86 23.83 -7.26
CA ASP A 68 -7.52 24.89 -8.22
C ASP A 68 -6.96 24.36 -9.56
N GLY A 69 -6.85 23.04 -9.70
CA GLY A 69 -6.34 22.37 -10.90
C GLY A 69 -4.81 22.27 -10.96
N MET A 70 -4.07 22.78 -9.97
CA MET A 70 -2.62 22.63 -9.95
C MET A 70 -2.21 21.20 -9.55
N GLN A 71 -1.34 20.59 -10.36
CA GLN A 71 -0.71 19.32 -10.05
C GLN A 71 0.55 19.53 -9.22
N ARG A 72 0.66 18.80 -8.10
CA ARG A 72 1.81 18.81 -7.20
C ARG A 72 2.34 17.40 -7.03
N THR A 73 3.65 17.23 -7.13
CA THR A 73 4.33 16.00 -6.75
C THR A 73 4.40 15.91 -5.23
N GLU A 74 3.83 14.85 -4.68
CA GLU A 74 3.71 14.60 -3.23
C GLU A 74 4.88 13.74 -2.73
N GLY A 75 5.47 12.93 -3.61
CA GLY A 75 6.65 12.14 -3.29
C GLY A 75 6.97 11.09 -4.35
N VAL A 76 8.02 10.32 -4.08
CA VAL A 76 8.43 9.18 -4.90
C VAL A 76 8.47 7.93 -4.02
N ALA A 77 7.76 6.89 -4.44
CA ALA A 77 7.75 5.59 -3.80
C ALA A 77 8.75 4.65 -4.50
N GLY A 78 9.63 4.02 -3.72
CA GLY A 78 10.66 3.10 -4.20
C GLY A 78 10.45 1.67 -3.70
N PRO A 79 11.43 0.76 -3.94
CA PRO A 79 11.33 -0.64 -3.56
C PRO A 79 11.03 -0.83 -2.07
N GLY A 80 10.21 -1.84 -1.74
CA GLY A 80 9.77 -2.11 -0.37
C GLY A 80 8.68 -1.16 0.15
N THR A 81 8.13 -0.29 -0.70
CA THR A 81 6.99 0.56 -0.33
C THR A 81 5.67 -0.10 -0.71
N LEU A 82 4.71 -0.14 0.23
CA LEU A 82 3.32 -0.47 -0.05
C LEU A 82 2.51 0.81 -0.32
N VAL A 83 1.94 0.92 -1.51
CA VAL A 83 1.15 2.07 -1.94
C VAL A 83 -0.34 1.72 -1.94
N SER A 84 -1.17 2.65 -1.48
CA SER A 84 -2.64 2.49 -1.37
C SER A 84 -3.10 1.37 -0.43
N GLU A 85 -2.42 1.17 0.70
CA GLU A 85 -2.77 0.14 1.70
C GLU A 85 -4.25 0.21 2.16
N LEU A 86 -4.81 1.42 2.30
CA LEU A 86 -6.19 1.62 2.72
C LEU A 86 -7.23 0.99 1.78
N ALA A 87 -6.88 0.82 0.49
CA ALA A 87 -7.72 0.16 -0.50
C ALA A 87 -7.95 -1.33 -0.22
N LEU A 88 -7.11 -1.95 0.62
CA LEU A 88 -7.31 -3.33 1.07
C LEU A 88 -8.34 -3.43 2.20
N VAL A 89 -8.48 -2.38 3.00
CA VAL A 89 -9.30 -2.39 4.22
C VAL A 89 -10.70 -1.82 3.96
N THR A 90 -10.79 -0.75 3.18
CA THR A 90 -12.04 -0.02 2.96
C THR A 90 -12.17 0.48 1.52
N LEU A 91 -13.40 0.78 1.11
CA LEU A 91 -13.68 1.40 -0.18
C LEU A 91 -13.24 2.86 -0.14
N VAL A 92 -12.22 3.17 -0.94
CA VAL A 92 -11.66 4.51 -1.06
C VAL A 92 -11.34 4.80 -2.52
N GLU A 93 -11.23 6.09 -2.83
CA GLU A 93 -10.68 6.55 -4.10
C GLU A 93 -9.15 6.71 -4.00
N ARG A 94 -8.46 6.66 -5.14
CA ARG A 94 -7.03 6.94 -5.22
C ARG A 94 -6.76 8.39 -4.82
N LYS A 95 -5.97 8.60 -3.77
CA LYS A 95 -5.56 9.94 -3.33
C LYS A 95 -4.55 10.61 -4.27
N PHE A 96 -3.83 9.82 -5.07
CA PHE A 96 -2.77 10.28 -5.94
C PHE A 96 -2.92 9.67 -7.34
N THR A 97 -2.29 10.30 -8.31
CA THR A 97 -1.92 9.70 -9.60
C THR A 97 -0.51 9.14 -9.44
N ALA A 98 -0.31 7.88 -9.86
CA ALA A 98 0.99 7.21 -9.79
C ALA A 98 1.54 6.95 -11.19
N ILE A 99 2.75 7.43 -11.47
CA ILE A 99 3.44 7.26 -12.76
C ILE A 99 4.82 6.67 -12.52
N ALA A 100 5.20 5.67 -13.31
CA ALA A 100 6.53 5.07 -13.24
C ALA A 100 7.60 6.04 -13.77
N ARG A 101 8.63 6.32 -12.96
CA ARG A 101 9.78 7.17 -13.38
C ARG A 101 10.79 6.39 -14.23
N GLU A 102 10.80 5.08 -14.07
CA GLU A 102 11.64 4.10 -14.75
C GLU A 102 10.86 2.77 -14.85
N ASP A 103 11.40 1.78 -15.55
CA ASP A 103 10.77 0.46 -15.62
C ASP A 103 10.61 -0.14 -14.21
N THR A 104 9.37 -0.28 -13.78
CA THR A 104 9.01 -0.57 -12.39
C THR A 104 8.32 -1.93 -12.30
N SER A 105 8.86 -2.83 -11.47
CA SER A 105 8.22 -4.10 -11.15
C SER A 105 7.42 -3.94 -9.87
N ILE A 106 6.16 -4.40 -9.86
CA ILE A 106 5.27 -4.33 -8.70
C ILE A 106 4.57 -5.68 -8.42
N ILE A 107 4.12 -5.86 -7.19
CA ILE A 107 3.12 -6.86 -6.80
C ILE A 107 1.80 -6.14 -6.54
N ARG A 108 0.73 -6.55 -7.21
CA ARG A 108 -0.63 -6.09 -6.98
C ARG A 108 -1.35 -7.04 -6.03
N ILE A 109 -1.74 -6.53 -4.87
CA ILE A 109 -2.58 -7.23 -3.90
C ILE A 109 -3.99 -6.69 -4.05
N THR A 110 -4.93 -7.54 -4.46
CA THR A 110 -6.34 -7.13 -4.57
C THR A 110 -7.01 -7.14 -3.22
N ARG A 111 -8.03 -6.29 -3.06
CA ARG A 111 -8.89 -6.31 -1.87
C ARG A 111 -9.51 -7.69 -1.66
N ALA A 112 -10.00 -8.33 -2.72
CA ALA A 112 -10.57 -9.68 -2.65
C ALA A 112 -9.59 -10.71 -2.07
N LEU A 113 -8.32 -10.70 -2.52
CA LEU A 113 -7.28 -11.59 -1.99
C LEU A 113 -7.02 -11.32 -0.50
N PHE A 114 -6.92 -10.05 -0.12
CA PHE A 114 -6.68 -9.67 1.28
C PHE A 114 -7.83 -10.06 2.20
N HIS A 115 -9.08 -9.90 1.75
CA HIS A 115 -10.25 -10.35 2.51
C HIS A 115 -10.29 -11.88 2.63
N ARG A 116 -9.93 -12.62 1.58
CA ARG A 116 -9.81 -14.07 1.63
C ARG A 116 -8.78 -14.53 2.66
N LEU A 117 -7.63 -13.85 2.75
CA LEU A 117 -6.62 -14.11 3.79
C LEU A 117 -7.22 -13.97 5.20
N ILE A 118 -7.98 -12.89 5.43
CA ILE A 118 -8.62 -12.60 6.72
C ILE A 118 -9.65 -13.68 7.08
N GLU A 119 -10.42 -14.14 6.10
CA GLU A 119 -11.42 -15.20 6.28
C GLU A 119 -10.78 -16.56 6.58
N GLU A 120 -9.70 -16.91 5.88
CA GLU A 120 -8.98 -18.17 6.08
C GLU A 120 -8.13 -18.16 7.37
N TYR A 121 -7.62 -16.99 7.78
CA TYR A 121 -6.77 -16.82 8.95
C TYR A 121 -7.31 -15.71 9.88
N PRO A 122 -8.24 -16.03 10.80
CA PRO A 122 -8.81 -15.05 11.74
C PRO A 122 -7.76 -14.33 12.60
N ASP A 123 -6.60 -14.94 12.80
CA ASP A 123 -5.48 -14.34 13.53
C ASP A 123 -4.85 -13.18 12.74
N ALA A 124 -4.79 -13.27 11.42
CA ALA A 124 -4.33 -12.19 10.55
C ALA A 124 -5.25 -10.96 10.66
N ALA A 125 -6.56 -11.18 10.78
CA ALA A 125 -7.54 -10.12 10.98
C ALA A 125 -7.23 -9.27 12.22
N ARG A 126 -6.92 -9.93 13.34
CA ARG A 126 -6.59 -9.27 14.61
C ARG A 126 -5.30 -8.46 14.52
N LEU A 127 -4.30 -8.97 13.79
CA LEU A 127 -3.05 -8.23 13.54
C LEU A 127 -3.30 -6.93 12.77
N ILE A 128 -4.13 -7.00 11.72
CA ILE A 128 -4.50 -5.83 10.91
C ILE A 128 -5.30 -4.83 11.75
N GLU A 129 -6.26 -5.29 12.56
CA GLU A 129 -7.04 -4.43 13.45
C GLU A 129 -6.14 -3.69 14.45
N ASN A 130 -5.23 -4.40 15.10
CA ASN A 130 -4.25 -3.81 16.01
C ASN A 130 -3.40 -2.77 15.29
N ARG A 131 -2.95 -3.07 14.06
CA ARG A 131 -2.13 -2.14 13.28
C ARG A 131 -2.88 -0.85 12.93
N ILE A 132 -4.15 -0.96 12.52
CA ILE A 132 -5.00 0.19 12.23
C ILE A 132 -5.21 1.03 13.51
N ARG A 133 -5.46 0.36 14.63
CA ARG A 133 -5.63 1.00 15.94
C ARG A 133 -4.38 1.79 16.35
N ASP A 134 -3.21 1.18 16.25
CA ASP A 134 -1.93 1.81 16.59
C ASP A 134 -1.65 3.02 15.70
N ASN A 135 -1.85 2.88 14.38
CA ASN A 135 -1.67 3.98 13.44
C ASN A 135 -2.64 5.15 13.72
N LEU A 136 -3.91 4.86 14.04
CA LEU A 136 -4.88 5.90 14.38
C LEU A 136 -4.52 6.61 15.69
N ALA A 137 -4.08 5.87 16.71
CA ALA A 137 -3.63 6.43 17.97
C ALA A 137 -2.41 7.35 17.79
N GLU A 138 -1.43 6.93 16.98
CA GLU A 138 -0.29 7.78 16.62
C GLU A 138 -0.70 9.06 15.90
N LEU A 139 -1.61 8.96 14.93
CA LEU A 139 -2.10 10.13 14.18
C LEU A 139 -2.85 11.11 15.10
N ALA A 140 -3.70 10.60 15.99
CA ALA A 140 -4.41 11.41 16.97
C ALA A 140 -3.44 12.12 17.92
N ALA A 141 -2.39 11.43 18.40
CA ALA A 141 -1.37 12.02 19.26
C ALA A 141 -0.55 13.10 18.53
N LYS A 142 -0.19 12.87 17.25
CA LYS A 142 0.50 13.85 16.40
C LYS A 142 -0.36 15.10 16.14
N ALA A 143 -1.65 14.92 15.87
CA ALA A 143 -2.59 16.04 15.72
C ALA A 143 -2.73 16.82 17.03
N ALA A 144 -2.96 16.15 18.17
CA ALA A 144 -3.09 16.79 19.48
C ALA A 144 -1.84 17.61 19.85
N SER A 145 -0.65 17.07 19.66
CA SER A 145 0.61 17.79 19.93
C SER A 145 0.84 19.01 19.03
N GLN A 146 0.33 19.01 17.79
CA GLN A 146 0.34 20.21 16.94
C GLN A 146 -0.62 21.29 17.45
N PHE A 147 -1.79 20.93 17.97
CA PHE A 147 -2.74 21.90 18.55
C PHE A 147 -2.20 22.56 19.83
N TYR A 148 -1.51 21.82 20.70
CA TYR A 148 -0.91 22.39 21.92
C TYR A 148 0.33 23.27 21.67
N ARG A 149 0.94 23.22 20.47
CA ARG A 149 2.14 24.01 20.15
C ARG A 149 1.82 25.45 19.71
N PHE A 150 0.54 25.77 19.53
CA PHE A 150 0.03 27.11 19.21
C PHE A 150 -0.84 27.72 20.34
N SER A 151 -0.84 27.08 21.52
CA SER A 151 -1.42 27.62 22.76
C SER A 151 -0.32 28.21 23.63
#